data_AF-A0A7K7Z0G2-F1
#
_entry.id   AF-A0A7K7Z0G2-F1
#
_cell.length_a   1.000
_cell.length_b   1.000
_cell.length_c   1.000
_cell.angle_alpha   90.00
_cell.angle_beta   90.00
_cell.angle_gamma   90.00
#
_symmetry.space_group_name_H-M   'P 1'
#
loop_
_entity.id
_entity.type
_entity.pdbx_description
1 polymer ?
#
loop_
_entity_poly.entity_id
_entity_poly.type
_entity_poly.pdbx_seq_one_letter_code
_entity_poly.pdbx_strand_id
1 'polypeptide(L)'
;RVFVLGGEGLRGEVRDAGLRLAGEGEPAPGEPVRAVLVGYDDQFTFAKLAQACGYLRDPQCLLVATDPDPWHPLSDGQRTPGTGSLTAAVETASGRKALVVGKPNTYMFDCIVERFGVDPSRTLMVGDRLETDILFGKNCGLATILTLTGVSRLEEAQAYMASDSAAAKDLVPNYYVDSIADLIPGLDE
;
A
#
# COMPACT_ATOMS: atom_id res chain seq x y z
N ARG A 1 -2.74 19.46 10.83
CA ARG A 1 -2.43 19.52 9.38
C ARG A 1 -1.66 18.27 8.97
N VAL A 2 -1.69 17.89 7.69
CA VAL A 2 -0.98 16.71 7.13
C VAL A 2 0.13 17.20 6.20
N PHE A 3 1.37 16.78 6.43
CA PHE A 3 2.46 16.96 5.48
C PHE A 3 2.51 15.75 4.56
N VAL A 4 2.32 15.97 3.25
CA VAL A 4 2.20 14.90 2.26
C VAL A 4 3.45 14.88 1.39
N LEU A 5 4.11 13.71 1.37
CA LEU A 5 5.10 13.32 0.38
C LEU A 5 4.34 12.55 -0.71
N GLY A 6 3.89 13.25 -1.73
CA GLY A 6 3.11 12.66 -2.82
C GLY A 6 2.50 13.70 -3.76
N GLY A 7 2.04 13.22 -4.92
CA GLY A 7 1.46 14.06 -5.97
C GLY A 7 0.08 14.65 -5.65
N GLU A 8 -0.46 15.46 -6.56
CA GLU A 8 -1.73 16.17 -6.36
C GLU A 8 -2.95 15.24 -6.21
N GLY A 9 -2.93 14.03 -6.78
CA GLY A 9 -4.00 13.04 -6.58
C GLY A 9 -4.16 12.69 -5.09
N LEU A 10 -3.06 12.30 -4.43
CA LEU A 10 -3.07 11.99 -2.99
C LEU A 10 -3.42 13.22 -2.15
N ARG A 11 -2.95 14.40 -2.54
CA ARG A 11 -3.28 15.67 -1.87
C ARG A 11 -4.78 15.99 -2.01
N GLY A 12 -5.37 15.70 -3.17
CA GLY A 12 -6.82 15.79 -3.42
C GLY A 12 -7.62 14.94 -2.43
N GLU A 13 -7.31 13.65 -2.32
CA GLU A 13 -7.97 12.73 -1.38
C GLU A 13 -7.91 13.21 0.08
N VAL A 14 -6.76 13.77 0.49
CA VAL A 14 -6.61 14.35 1.84
C VAL A 14 -7.56 15.55 2.03
N ARG A 15 -7.70 16.42 1.02
CA ARG A 15 -8.64 17.56 1.08
C ARG A 15 -10.09 17.09 1.08
N ASP A 16 -10.43 16.10 0.26
CA ASP A 16 -11.79 15.57 0.14
C ASP A 16 -12.25 14.87 1.43
N ALA A 17 -11.31 14.30 2.19
CA ALA A 17 -11.53 13.81 3.56
C ALA A 17 -11.69 14.93 4.62
N GLY A 18 -11.66 16.21 4.21
CA GLY A 18 -11.77 17.37 5.11
C GLY A 18 -10.49 17.70 5.89
N LEU A 19 -9.34 17.10 5.52
CA LEU A 19 -8.07 17.33 6.20
C LEU A 19 -7.30 18.50 5.56
N ARG A 20 -6.58 19.25 6.40
CA ARG A 20 -5.79 20.41 5.94
C ARG A 20 -4.34 20.02 5.65
N LEU A 21 -3.85 20.38 4.47
CA LEU A 21 -2.46 20.17 4.07
C LEU A 21 -1.51 21.19 4.72
N ALA A 22 -0.29 20.75 5.00
CA ALA A 22 0.81 21.63 5.36
C ALA A 22 1.28 22.42 4.12
N GLY A 23 1.60 23.70 4.30
CA GLY A 23 2.03 24.59 3.21
C GLY A 23 0.90 25.23 2.41
N GLU A 24 -0.37 24.86 2.65
CA GLU A 24 -1.54 25.48 2.02
C GLU A 24 -2.29 26.41 2.97
N GLY A 25 -2.77 27.54 2.44
CA GLY A 25 -3.48 28.58 3.20
C GLY A 25 -2.56 29.41 4.10
N GLU A 26 -3.14 30.42 4.76
CA GLU A 26 -2.39 31.24 5.71
C GLU A 26 -1.90 30.42 6.91
N PRO A 27 -0.67 30.62 7.39
CA PRO A 27 -0.19 30.00 8.62
C PRO A 27 -1.03 30.49 9.81
N ALA A 28 -2.07 29.76 10.17
CA ALA A 28 -2.78 29.99 11.42
C ALA A 28 -1.84 29.66 12.60
N PRO A 29 -1.55 30.61 13.50
CA PRO A 29 -0.78 30.34 14.70
C PRO A 29 -1.43 29.21 15.51
N GLY A 30 -0.67 28.18 15.89
CA GLY A 30 -1.15 27.12 16.77
C GLY A 30 -1.73 25.87 16.09
N GLU A 31 -1.67 25.74 14.76
CA GLU A 31 -2.06 24.49 14.07
C GLU A 31 -0.84 23.66 13.63
N PRO A 32 -0.33 22.75 14.49
CA PRO A 32 0.81 21.93 14.13
C PRO A 32 0.51 20.92 13.01
N VAL A 33 1.57 20.47 12.36
CA VAL A 33 1.52 19.24 11.55
C VAL A 33 1.36 18.06 12.51
N ARG A 34 0.33 17.25 12.28
CA ARG A 34 -0.07 16.14 13.15
C ARG A 34 0.14 14.78 12.48
N ALA A 35 0.42 14.77 11.18
CA ALA A 35 0.76 13.57 10.44
C ALA A 35 1.71 13.91 9.29
N VAL A 36 2.64 12.99 9.03
CA VAL A 36 3.37 12.86 7.77
C VAL A 36 2.79 11.67 7.02
N LEU A 37 2.32 11.90 5.80
CA LEU A 37 1.80 10.87 4.91
C LEU A 37 2.78 10.66 3.76
N VAL A 38 3.28 9.44 3.63
CA VAL A 38 4.18 9.00 2.55
C VAL A 38 3.37 8.23 1.52
N GLY A 39 3.30 8.75 0.30
CA GLY A 39 2.82 8.02 -0.86
C GLY A 39 3.87 8.01 -1.97
N TYR A 40 3.43 7.66 -3.17
CA TYR A 40 4.26 7.83 -4.37
C TYR A 40 4.54 9.33 -4.61
N ASP A 41 5.81 9.71 -4.52
CA ASP A 41 6.30 11.09 -4.74
C ASP A 41 7.45 11.06 -5.75
N ASP A 42 7.12 11.29 -7.03
CA ASP A 42 8.10 11.45 -8.11
C ASP A 42 8.94 12.73 -7.98
N GLN A 43 8.53 13.63 -7.08
CA GLN A 43 9.24 14.85 -6.70
C GLN A 43 9.86 14.72 -5.30
N PHE A 44 10.17 13.51 -4.85
CA PHE A 44 10.82 13.29 -3.55
C PHE A 44 12.21 13.92 -3.52
N THR A 45 12.52 14.68 -2.47
CA THR A 45 13.80 15.37 -2.32
C THR A 45 14.34 15.24 -0.89
N PHE A 46 15.66 15.43 -0.75
CA PHE A 46 16.29 15.49 0.57
C PHE A 46 15.70 16.61 1.45
N ALA A 47 15.30 17.74 0.85
CA ALA A 47 14.66 18.85 1.57
C ALA A 47 13.29 18.44 2.14
N LYS A 48 12.46 17.77 1.34
CA LYS A 48 11.18 17.21 1.78
C LYS A 48 11.36 16.16 2.90
N LEU A 49 12.36 15.29 2.77
CA LEU A 49 12.73 14.32 3.80
C LEU A 49 13.11 15.01 5.12
N ALA A 50 13.97 16.03 5.06
CA ALA A 50 14.36 16.80 6.24
C ALA A 50 13.17 17.49 6.91
N GLN A 51 12.22 18.02 6.13
CA GLN A 51 10.97 18.59 6.64
C GLN A 51 10.11 17.54 7.34
N ALA A 52 9.90 16.37 6.72
CA ALA A 52 9.19 15.25 7.32
C ALA A 52 9.81 14.86 8.68
N CYS A 53 11.12 14.66 8.74
CA CYS A 53 11.84 14.36 9.97
C CYS A 53 11.65 15.47 11.02
N GLY A 54 11.66 16.74 10.61
CA GLY A 54 11.42 17.89 11.49
C GLY A 54 10.05 17.83 12.18
N TYR A 55 9.00 17.45 11.44
CA TYR A 55 7.66 17.24 12.01
C TYR A 55 7.59 16.00 12.90
N LEU A 56 8.26 14.90 12.52
CA LEU A 56 8.24 13.63 13.22
C LEU A 56 9.02 13.61 14.55
N ARG A 57 9.75 14.69 14.87
CA ARG A 57 10.32 14.90 16.21
C ARG A 57 9.25 15.00 17.29
N ASP A 58 8.06 15.49 16.94
CA ASP A 58 6.91 15.42 17.83
C ASP A 58 6.42 13.96 17.88
N PRO A 59 6.46 13.28 19.05
CA PRO A 59 5.99 11.91 19.16
C PRO A 59 4.49 11.77 18.89
N GLN A 60 3.71 12.85 19.00
CA GLN A 60 2.28 12.87 18.66
C GLN A 60 2.01 13.07 17.17
N CYS A 61 3.04 13.37 16.37
CA CYS A 61 2.94 13.39 14.92
C CYS A 61 2.97 11.96 14.39
N LEU A 62 1.93 11.58 13.65
CA LEU A 62 1.80 10.26 13.03
C LEU A 62 2.73 10.15 11.82
N LEU A 63 3.30 8.96 11.62
CA LEU A 63 3.92 8.57 10.36
C LEU A 63 3.02 7.53 9.69
N VAL A 64 2.52 7.83 8.51
CA VAL A 64 1.61 6.98 7.75
C VAL A 64 2.19 6.78 6.35
N ALA A 65 2.08 5.57 5.82
CA ALA A 65 2.47 5.24 4.45
C ALA A 65 1.26 4.63 3.71
N THR A 66 1.09 4.97 2.43
CA THR A 66 -0.03 4.45 1.62
C THR A 66 0.13 2.95 1.38
N ASP A 67 1.33 2.49 1.09
CA ASP A 67 1.63 1.11 0.73
C ASP A 67 3.13 0.82 0.96
N PRO A 68 3.50 -0.47 1.13
CA PRO A 68 4.89 -0.87 1.38
C PRO A 68 5.64 -1.25 0.10
N ASP A 69 5.07 -1.02 -1.09
CA ASP A 69 5.63 -1.56 -2.33
C ASP A 69 7.02 -0.96 -2.60
N PRO A 70 8.06 -1.79 -2.77
CA PRO A 70 9.43 -1.29 -2.90
C PRO A 70 9.70 -0.67 -4.26
N TRP A 71 9.02 -1.14 -5.31
CA TRP A 71 9.18 -0.73 -6.70
C TRP A 71 8.00 -1.20 -7.55
N HIS A 72 7.84 -0.60 -8.72
CA HIS A 72 6.86 -0.98 -9.74
C HIS A 72 7.53 -1.15 -11.13
N PRO A 73 7.07 -2.10 -11.96
CA PRO A 73 7.54 -2.24 -13.33
C PRO A 73 7.00 -1.11 -14.23
N LEU A 74 7.81 -0.68 -15.19
CA LEU A 74 7.41 0.21 -16.28
C LEU A 74 7.29 -0.58 -17.59
N SER A 75 6.51 -0.05 -18.55
CA SER A 75 6.23 -0.71 -19.83
C SER A 75 7.47 -0.94 -20.69
N ASP A 76 8.54 -0.17 -20.49
CA ASP A 76 9.82 -0.29 -21.19
C ASP A 76 10.79 -1.28 -20.51
N GLY A 77 10.33 -2.00 -19.49
CA GLY A 77 11.12 -2.95 -18.71
C GLY A 77 11.95 -2.32 -17.59
N GLN A 78 11.94 -0.99 -17.44
CA GLN A 78 12.57 -0.33 -16.30
C GLN A 78 11.74 -0.51 -15.02
N ARG A 79 12.30 -0.08 -13.89
CA ARG A 79 11.60 -0.03 -12.60
C ARG A 79 11.56 1.40 -12.09
N THR A 80 10.43 1.79 -11.51
CA THR A 80 10.33 3.02 -10.73
C THR A 80 10.31 2.70 -9.23
N PRO A 81 10.96 3.50 -8.38
CA PRO A 81 10.84 3.34 -6.92
C PRO A 81 9.38 3.43 -6.47
N GLY A 82 8.97 2.54 -5.56
CA GLY A 82 7.64 2.55 -4.96
C GLY A 82 7.62 3.29 -3.62
N THR A 83 6.42 3.46 -3.04
CA THR A 83 6.23 4.17 -1.76
C THR A 83 7.06 3.55 -0.63
N GLY A 84 7.22 2.24 -0.62
CA GLY A 84 8.01 1.52 0.38
C GLY A 84 9.47 1.99 0.43
N SER A 85 10.05 2.35 -0.72
CA SER A 85 11.42 2.87 -0.78
C SER A 85 11.55 4.26 -0.12
N LEU A 86 10.57 5.13 -0.35
CA LEU A 86 10.54 6.47 0.24
C LEU A 86 10.24 6.39 1.73
N THR A 87 9.30 5.51 2.10
CA THR A 87 8.95 5.22 3.49
C THR A 87 10.18 4.72 4.25
N ALA A 88 10.98 3.81 3.68
CA ALA A 88 12.21 3.35 4.30
C ALA A 88 13.20 4.49 4.59
N ALA A 89 13.32 5.47 3.69
CA ALA A 89 14.16 6.65 3.93
C ALA A 89 13.62 7.51 5.09
N VAL A 90 12.30 7.75 5.14
CA VAL A 90 11.65 8.51 6.21
C VAL A 90 11.74 7.79 7.56
N GLU A 91 11.46 6.49 7.60
CA GLU A 91 11.57 5.67 8.82
C GLU A 91 13.00 5.69 9.37
N THR A 92 13.98 5.45 8.50
CA THR A 92 15.40 5.41 8.89
C THR A 92 15.85 6.76 9.44
N ALA A 93 15.53 7.85 8.76
CA ALA A 93 15.97 9.18 9.15
C ALA A 93 15.23 9.73 10.39
N SER A 94 13.97 9.35 10.59
CA SER A 94 13.18 9.79 11.75
C SER A 94 13.27 8.88 12.97
N GLY A 95 13.73 7.63 12.80
CA GLY A 95 13.68 6.59 13.84
C GLY A 95 12.26 6.13 14.19
N ARG A 96 11.26 6.48 13.37
CA ARG A 96 9.84 6.11 13.56
C ARG A 96 9.48 4.96 12.63
N LYS A 97 8.44 4.21 12.99
CA LYS A 97 7.80 3.22 12.11
C LYS A 97 6.48 3.75 11.58
N ALA A 98 6.26 3.57 10.29
CA ALA A 98 5.07 4.02 9.59
C ALA A 98 3.90 3.06 9.85
N LEU A 99 2.72 3.65 10.00
CA LEU A 99 1.47 2.92 9.88
C LEU A 99 1.17 2.75 8.39
N VAL A 100 1.25 1.53 7.88
CA VAL A 100 0.95 1.22 6.47
C VAL A 100 -0.55 1.03 6.32
N VAL A 101 -1.19 1.80 5.45
CA VAL A 101 -2.66 1.79 5.26
C VAL A 101 -3.09 0.73 4.26
N GLY A 102 -2.35 0.58 3.16
CA GLY A 102 -2.66 -0.33 2.09
C GLY A 102 -2.29 -1.78 2.37
N LYS A 103 -2.45 -2.60 1.34
CA LYS A 103 -2.07 -4.01 1.33
C LYS A 103 -0.60 -4.18 1.78
N PRO A 104 -0.26 -5.19 2.61
CA PRO A 104 -1.11 -6.31 3.04
C PRO A 104 -1.93 -6.06 4.32
N ASN A 105 -2.03 -4.82 4.80
CA ASN A 105 -2.84 -4.48 5.98
C ASN A 105 -4.33 -4.59 5.67
N THR A 106 -5.14 -5.04 6.64
CA THR A 106 -6.59 -5.24 6.50
C THR A 106 -7.39 -3.94 6.52
N TYR A 107 -6.79 -2.81 6.90
CA TYR A 107 -7.51 -1.53 7.04
C TYR A 107 -8.31 -1.15 5.77
N MET A 108 -7.75 -1.38 4.59
CA MET A 108 -8.46 -1.15 3.33
C MET A 108 -9.71 -2.04 3.19
N PHE A 109 -9.64 -3.29 3.63
CA PHE A 109 -10.78 -4.20 3.62
C PHE A 109 -11.83 -3.82 4.66
N ASP A 110 -11.42 -3.36 5.84
CA ASP A 110 -12.33 -2.86 6.87
C ASP A 110 -13.18 -1.69 6.33
N CYS A 111 -12.55 -0.75 5.60
CA CYS A 111 -13.27 0.32 4.91
C CYS A 111 -14.25 -0.19 3.84
N ILE A 112 -13.86 -1.23 3.08
CA ILE A 112 -14.73 -1.85 2.06
C ILE A 112 -15.94 -2.52 2.72
N VAL A 113 -15.74 -3.27 3.80
CA VAL A 113 -16.81 -3.94 4.55
C VAL A 113 -17.76 -2.92 5.17
N GLU A 114 -17.23 -1.86 5.80
CA GLU A 114 -18.04 -0.78 6.37
C GLU A 114 -18.93 -0.12 5.30
N ARG A 115 -18.39 0.07 4.09
CA ARG A 115 -19.11 0.75 3.00
C ARG A 115 -20.11 -0.14 2.26
N PHE A 116 -19.77 -1.42 2.04
CA PHE A 116 -20.48 -2.28 1.10
C PHE A 116 -21.05 -3.57 1.72
N GLY A 117 -20.72 -3.90 2.98
CA GLY A 117 -21.24 -5.09 3.65
C GLY A 117 -20.78 -6.42 3.03
N VAL A 118 -19.51 -6.49 2.62
CA VAL A 118 -18.93 -7.65 1.93
C VAL A 118 -18.71 -8.82 2.89
N ASP A 119 -19.14 -10.02 2.50
CA ASP A 119 -18.84 -11.26 3.22
C ASP A 119 -17.47 -11.83 2.77
N PRO A 120 -16.47 -11.89 3.67
CA PRO A 120 -15.13 -12.36 3.32
C PRO A 120 -15.13 -13.79 2.78
N SER A 121 -15.98 -14.67 3.35
CA SER A 121 -16.04 -16.09 2.99
C SER A 121 -16.56 -16.34 1.58
N ARG A 122 -17.17 -15.32 0.98
CA ARG A 122 -17.76 -15.35 -0.37
C ARG A 122 -17.07 -14.41 -1.35
N THR A 123 -15.89 -13.90 -0.99
CA THR A 123 -15.17 -12.89 -1.76
C THR A 123 -13.83 -13.41 -2.24
N LEU A 124 -13.52 -13.12 -3.50
CA LEU A 124 -12.26 -13.46 -4.13
C LEU A 124 -11.34 -12.22 -4.17
N MET A 125 -10.14 -12.35 -3.63
CA MET A 125 -9.06 -11.38 -3.85
C MET A 125 -8.27 -11.79 -5.08
N VAL A 126 -8.30 -10.97 -6.13
CA VAL A 126 -7.53 -11.20 -7.36
C VAL A 126 -6.41 -10.15 -7.44
N GLY A 127 -5.18 -10.59 -7.61
CA GLY A 127 -4.02 -9.70 -7.72
C GLY A 127 -2.80 -10.37 -8.30
N ASP A 128 -1.77 -9.58 -8.59
CA ASP A 128 -0.58 -10.02 -9.33
C ASP A 128 0.68 -10.10 -8.48
N ARG A 129 0.60 -9.73 -7.19
CA ARG A 129 1.73 -9.70 -6.28
C ARG A 129 1.49 -10.50 -5.01
N LEU A 130 2.36 -11.48 -4.74
CA LEU A 130 2.22 -12.43 -3.63
C LEU A 130 2.30 -11.71 -2.26
N GLU A 131 3.27 -10.83 -2.08
CA GLU A 131 3.56 -10.19 -0.79
C GLU A 131 2.55 -9.12 -0.40
N THR A 132 1.73 -8.66 -1.34
CA THR A 132 0.75 -7.59 -1.10
C THR A 132 -0.67 -8.11 -1.31
N ASP A 133 -1.02 -8.59 -2.49
CA ASP A 133 -2.39 -8.98 -2.83
C ASP A 133 -2.80 -10.29 -2.18
N ILE A 134 -1.96 -11.31 -2.33
CA ILE A 134 -2.28 -12.64 -1.82
C ILE A 134 -2.22 -12.63 -0.30
N LEU A 135 -1.19 -12.02 0.28
CA LEU A 135 -1.10 -11.83 1.72
C LEU A 135 -2.27 -10.99 2.27
N PHE A 136 -2.68 -9.92 1.58
CA PHE A 136 -3.86 -9.15 1.95
C PHE A 136 -5.13 -10.02 1.96
N GLY A 137 -5.35 -10.79 0.90
CA GLY A 137 -6.50 -11.68 0.81
C GLY A 137 -6.53 -12.69 1.95
N LYS A 138 -5.39 -13.32 2.27
CA LYS A 138 -5.26 -14.23 3.42
C LYS A 138 -5.55 -13.54 4.75
N ASN A 139 -4.96 -12.36 4.99
CA ASN A 139 -5.17 -11.58 6.21
C ASN A 139 -6.64 -11.17 6.39
N CYS A 140 -7.36 -10.98 5.30
CA CYS A 140 -8.78 -10.63 5.29
C CYS A 140 -9.73 -11.86 5.29
N GLY A 141 -9.19 -13.08 5.27
CA GLY A 141 -10.00 -14.32 5.20
C GLY A 141 -10.67 -14.56 3.85
N LEU A 142 -10.13 -13.98 2.78
CA LEU A 142 -10.61 -14.11 1.40
C LEU A 142 -9.96 -15.31 0.71
N ALA A 143 -10.68 -15.93 -0.23
CA ALA A 143 -10.03 -16.83 -1.17
C ALA A 143 -9.23 -16.01 -2.18
N THR A 144 -8.02 -16.48 -2.53
CA THR A 144 -7.07 -15.69 -3.31
C THR A 144 -6.77 -16.29 -4.68
N ILE A 145 -6.70 -15.43 -5.70
CA ILE A 145 -6.33 -15.79 -7.07
C ILE A 145 -5.15 -14.93 -7.51
N LEU A 146 -4.05 -15.58 -7.87
CA LEU A 146 -2.90 -14.93 -8.51
C LEU A 146 -3.13 -14.83 -10.03
N THR A 147 -3.05 -13.64 -10.61
CA THR A 147 -2.94 -13.47 -12.07
C THR A 147 -1.48 -13.32 -12.48
N LEU A 148 -1.04 -14.04 -13.52
CA LEU A 148 0.37 -14.05 -13.97
C LEU A 148 0.71 -12.92 -14.97
N THR A 149 -0.18 -11.94 -15.11
CA THR A 149 0.00 -10.77 -15.99
C THR A 149 0.85 -9.65 -15.40
N GLY A 150 1.35 -9.79 -14.17
CA GLY A 150 1.98 -8.69 -13.43
C GLY A 150 3.32 -9.06 -12.76
N VAL A 151 3.46 -8.73 -11.47
CA VAL A 151 4.77 -8.70 -10.78
C VAL A 151 5.29 -10.09 -10.43
N SER A 152 4.51 -10.91 -9.72
CA SER A 152 4.95 -12.20 -9.22
C SER A 152 4.86 -13.28 -10.28
N ARG A 153 5.80 -14.22 -10.24
CA ARG A 153 5.82 -15.40 -11.12
C ARG A 153 5.28 -16.64 -10.43
N LEU A 154 4.82 -17.61 -11.22
CA LEU A 154 4.32 -18.88 -10.70
C LEU A 154 5.41 -19.64 -9.92
N GLU A 155 6.67 -19.56 -10.36
CA GLU A 155 7.80 -20.22 -9.68
C GLU A 155 8.02 -19.67 -8.27
N GLU A 156 7.74 -18.38 -8.03
CA GLU A 156 7.84 -17.76 -6.70
C GLU A 156 6.76 -18.31 -5.77
N ALA A 157 5.53 -18.43 -6.25
CA ALA A 157 4.44 -19.05 -5.49
C ALA A 157 4.74 -20.53 -5.16
N GLN A 158 5.30 -21.28 -6.12
CA GLN A 158 5.72 -22.66 -5.91
C GLN A 158 6.86 -22.78 -4.89
N ALA A 159 7.82 -21.86 -4.92
CA ALA A 159 8.90 -21.80 -3.95
C ALA A 159 8.38 -21.54 -2.53
N TYR A 160 7.42 -20.62 -2.38
CA TYR A 160 6.75 -20.40 -1.09
C TYR A 160 5.96 -21.62 -0.61
N MET A 161 5.27 -22.31 -1.52
CA MET A 161 4.53 -23.54 -1.21
C MET A 161 5.45 -24.68 -0.73
N ALA A 162 6.65 -24.79 -1.32
CA ALA A 162 7.64 -25.77 -0.93
C ALA A 162 8.40 -25.41 0.36
N SER A 163 8.21 -24.19 0.90
CA SER A 163 8.88 -23.72 2.10
C SER A 163 8.27 -24.31 3.37
N ASP A 164 9.13 -24.62 4.35
CA ASP A 164 8.69 -24.99 5.71
C ASP A 164 8.23 -23.78 6.54
N SER A 165 8.47 -22.56 6.08
CA SER A 165 8.11 -21.33 6.79
C SER A 165 6.59 -21.09 6.76
N ALA A 166 5.99 -20.92 7.94
CA ALA A 166 4.58 -20.53 8.04
C ALA A 166 4.29 -19.20 7.32
N ALA A 167 5.16 -18.20 7.49
CA ALA A 167 5.03 -16.92 6.82
C ALA A 167 5.14 -17.02 5.29
N ALA A 168 5.90 -17.99 4.78
CA ALA A 168 5.93 -18.26 3.34
C ALA A 168 4.61 -18.89 2.87
N LYS A 169 4.01 -19.78 3.67
CA LYS A 169 2.72 -20.41 3.33
C LYS A 169 1.58 -19.40 3.24
N ASP A 170 1.66 -18.29 3.99
CA ASP A 170 0.70 -17.18 3.88
C ASP A 170 0.80 -16.42 2.56
N LEU A 171 1.89 -16.59 1.80
CA LEU A 171 2.08 -16.00 0.47
C LEU A 171 1.56 -16.90 -0.65
N VAL A 172 1.08 -18.11 -0.35
CA VAL A 172 0.63 -19.07 -1.36
C VAL A 172 -0.83 -18.79 -1.73
N PRO A 173 -1.14 -18.54 -3.03
CA PRO A 173 -2.50 -18.27 -3.45
C PRO A 173 -3.37 -19.55 -3.41
N ASN A 174 -4.69 -19.40 -3.27
CA ASN A 174 -5.60 -20.55 -3.37
C ASN A 174 -5.69 -21.06 -4.81
N TYR A 175 -5.67 -20.15 -5.79
CA TYR A 175 -5.73 -20.44 -7.21
C TYR A 175 -4.79 -19.52 -7.99
N TYR A 176 -4.52 -19.84 -9.25
CA TYR A 176 -3.87 -18.91 -10.18
C TYR A 176 -4.51 -19.01 -11.57
N VAL A 177 -4.34 -17.96 -12.36
CA VAL A 177 -4.74 -17.88 -13.77
C VAL A 177 -3.63 -17.21 -14.58
N ASP A 178 -3.52 -17.54 -15.87
CA ASP A 178 -2.58 -16.85 -16.75
C ASP A 178 -3.01 -15.40 -16.95
N SER A 179 -4.33 -15.19 -17.09
CA SER A 179 -4.97 -13.87 -17.12
C SER A 179 -6.34 -13.92 -16.45
N ILE A 180 -6.81 -12.78 -15.93
CA ILE A 180 -8.18 -12.66 -15.43
C ILE A 180 -9.25 -12.94 -16.51
N ALA A 181 -8.89 -12.90 -17.80
CA ALA A 181 -9.76 -13.32 -18.89
C ALA A 181 -10.18 -14.79 -18.77
N ASP A 182 -9.36 -15.64 -18.13
CA ASP A 182 -9.63 -17.06 -17.92
C ASP A 182 -10.77 -17.31 -16.92
N LEU A 183 -11.22 -16.27 -16.21
CA LEU A 183 -12.38 -16.34 -15.32
C LEU A 183 -13.72 -16.24 -16.06
N ILE A 184 -13.73 -15.68 -17.28
CA ILE A 184 -14.97 -15.40 -18.04
C ILE A 184 -15.77 -16.69 -18.33
N PRO A 185 -15.16 -17.79 -18.83
CA PRO A 185 -15.93 -19.00 -19.14
C PRO A 185 -16.68 -19.58 -17.92
N GLY A 186 -16.21 -19.32 -16.70
CA GLY A 186 -16.86 -19.78 -15.48
C GLY A 186 -18.05 -18.93 -15.00
N LEU A 187 -18.37 -17.84 -15.69
CA LEU A 187 -19.54 -16.98 -15.39
C LEU A 187 -20.76 -17.28 -16.28
N ASP A 188 -20.55 -17.99 -17.38
CA ASP A 188 -21.59 -18.30 -18.37
C ASP A 188 -22.29 -19.66 -18.11
N GLU A 189 -21.91 -20.38 -17.04
CA GLU A 189 -22.56 -21.61 -16.54
C GLU A 189 -23.61 -21.32 -15.45
#